data_AF-A0A7R9CAJ5-F1
#
_entry.id   AF-A0A7R9CAJ5-F1
#
_cell.length_a   1.000
_cell.length_b   1.000
_cell.length_c   1.000
_cell.angle_alpha   90.00
_cell.angle_beta   90.00
_cell.angle_gamma   90.00
#
_symmetry.space_group_name_H-M   'P 1'
#
loop_
_entity.id
_entity.type
_entity.pdbx_description
1 polymer ?
#
loop_
_entity_poly.entity_id
_entity_poly.type
_entity_poly.pdbx_seq_one_letter_code
_entity_poly.pdbx_strand_id
1 'polypeptide(L)'
;MPLKIEIYGQKDLLKRKEVNERLLVKLKTLDNISIFSVGSHLEILFKNITKASAISWMANNIYSCSINDVMAIRDGNNDLDMLSWFFICYGKC
;
A
#
# COMPACT_ATOMS: atom_id res chain seq x y z
N MET A 1 11.20 -3.53 12.73
CA MET A 1 10.73 -3.65 11.34
C MET A 1 9.21 -3.55 11.35
N PRO A 2 8.58 -2.63 10.63
CA PRO A 2 7.12 -2.55 10.60
C PRO A 2 6.55 -3.83 9.99
N LEU A 3 5.53 -4.40 10.64
CA LEU A 3 4.86 -5.62 10.22
C LEU A 3 3.87 -5.30 9.08
N LYS A 4 3.97 -6.02 7.96
CA LYS A 4 2.92 -6.08 6.93
C LYS A 4 2.12 -7.37 7.15
N ILE A 5 0.79 -7.26 7.12
CA ILE A 5 -0.11 -8.42 7.17
C ILE A 5 -0.91 -8.45 5.87
N GLU A 6 -0.95 -9.62 5.22
CA GLU A 6 -1.77 -9.86 4.04
C GLU A 6 -2.79 -10.95 4.35
N ILE A 7 -4.06 -10.65 4.16
CA ILE A 7 -5.16 -11.58 4.41
C ILE A 7 -5.71 -12.03 3.06
N TYR A 8 -5.42 -13.29 2.75
CA TYR A 8 -5.91 -13.97 1.57
C TYR A 8 -7.23 -14.68 1.88
N GLY A 9 -8.14 -14.66 0.91
CA GLY A 9 -9.40 -15.38 0.98
C GLY A 9 -9.86 -15.76 -0.42
N GLN A 10 -10.91 -16.58 -0.52
CA GLN A 10 -11.56 -16.77 -1.81
C GLN A 10 -11.99 -15.41 -2.36
N LYS A 11 -11.68 -15.14 -3.64
CA LYS A 11 -11.91 -13.84 -4.31
C LYS A 11 -13.29 -13.25 -4.04
N ASP A 12 -14.32 -14.09 -3.95
CA ASP A 12 -15.69 -13.63 -3.74
C ASP A 12 -16.01 -13.35 -2.27
N LEU A 13 -15.32 -14.00 -1.33
CA LEU A 13 -15.49 -13.77 0.11
C LEU A 13 -14.96 -12.40 0.55
N LEU A 14 -13.83 -11.97 0.00
CA LEU A 14 -13.27 -10.63 0.26
C LEU A 14 -13.95 -9.52 -0.54
N LYS A 15 -14.77 -9.87 -1.53
CA LYS A 15 -15.67 -8.91 -2.22
C LYS A 15 -17.00 -8.76 -1.51
N ARG A 16 -17.39 -9.71 -0.65
CA ARG A 16 -18.64 -9.61 0.12
C ARG A 16 -18.51 -8.46 1.12
N LYS A 17 -19.36 -7.46 0.90
CA LYS A 17 -19.45 -6.25 1.71
C LYS A 17 -19.52 -6.55 3.20
N GLU A 18 -20.28 -7.58 3.59
CA GLU A 18 -20.48 -8.01 4.97
C GLU A 18 -19.21 -8.52 5.67
N VAL A 19 -18.36 -9.27 4.96
CA VAL A 19 -17.09 -9.80 5.51
C VAL A 19 -16.09 -8.67 5.67
N ASN A 20 -15.99 -7.81 4.66
CA ASN A 20 -15.18 -6.60 4.74
C ASN A 20 -15.67 -5.68 5.86
N GLU A 21 -16.97 -5.42 5.99
CA GLU A 21 -17.50 -4.52 7.01
C GLU A 21 -17.21 -5.04 8.42
N ARG A 22 -17.40 -6.34 8.70
CA ARG A 22 -17.11 -6.89 10.04
C ARG A 22 -15.62 -6.85 10.38
N LEU A 23 -14.75 -7.18 9.42
CA LEU A 23 -13.31 -7.14 9.62
C LEU A 23 -12.81 -5.69 9.74
N LEU A 24 -13.25 -4.82 8.84
CA LEU A 24 -12.89 -3.40 8.82
C LEU A 24 -13.41 -2.67 10.05
N VAL A 25 -14.60 -2.99 10.58
CA VAL A 25 -15.08 -2.37 11.82
C VAL A 25 -14.14 -2.68 12.99
N LYS A 26 -13.68 -3.93 13.13
CA LYS A 26 -12.71 -4.29 14.17
C LYS A 26 -11.32 -3.72 13.94
N LEU A 27 -10.89 -3.59 12.69
CA LEU A 27 -9.56 -3.07 12.37
C LEU A 27 -9.52 -1.53 12.38
N LYS A 28 -10.63 -0.86 12.06
CA LYS A 28 -10.73 0.62 12.12
C LYS A 28 -10.63 1.19 13.53
N THR A 29 -10.76 0.37 14.58
CA THR A 29 -10.47 0.81 15.95
C THR A 29 -8.96 0.93 16.23
N LEU A 30 -8.11 0.52 15.29
CA LEU A 30 -6.66 0.66 15.39
C LEU A 30 -6.23 1.92 14.62
N ASP A 31 -5.84 2.97 15.34
CA ASP A 31 -5.53 4.28 14.74
C ASP A 31 -4.18 4.31 13.99
N ASN A 32 -3.36 3.28 14.18
CA ASN A 32 -1.97 3.19 13.72
C ASN A 32 -1.78 2.26 12.52
N ILE A 33 -2.86 1.88 11.82
CA ILE A 33 -2.79 1.06 10.62
C ILE A 33 -3.46 1.70 9.41
N SER A 34 -3.07 1.26 8.22
CA SER A 34 -3.70 1.53 6.93
C SER A 34 -4.12 0.21 6.29
N ILE A 35 -5.32 0.17 5.72
CA ILE A 35 -5.91 -1.05 5.15
C ILE A 35 -6.23 -0.80 3.69
N PHE A 36 -5.74 -1.66 2.80
CA PHE A 36 -5.94 -1.58 1.36
C PHE A 36 -6.62 -2.85 0.85
N SER A 37 -7.57 -2.69 -0.08
CA SER A 37 -8.15 -3.82 -0.80
C SER A 37 -7.49 -3.94 -2.16
N VAL A 38 -6.83 -5.06 -2.41
CA VAL A 38 -6.02 -5.31 -3.62
C VAL A 38 -6.65 -6.42 -4.46
N GLY A 39 -7.97 -6.36 -4.62
CA GLY A 39 -8.82 -7.23 -5.47
C GLY A 39 -8.90 -8.71 -5.07
N SER A 40 -7.81 -9.30 -4.58
CA SER A 40 -7.62 -10.70 -4.23
C SER A 40 -7.31 -10.91 -2.74
N HIS A 41 -6.88 -9.86 -2.04
CA HIS A 41 -6.50 -9.88 -0.64
C HIS A 41 -6.71 -8.49 -0.01
N LEU A 42 -6.65 -8.45 1.31
CA LEU A 42 -6.53 -7.22 2.09
C LEU A 42 -5.08 -7.07 2.57
N GLU A 43 -4.53 -5.88 2.39
CA GLU A 43 -3.22 -5.51 2.96
C GLU A 43 -3.45 -4.62 4.18
N ILE A 44 -2.74 -4.91 5.27
CA ILE A 44 -2.71 -4.11 6.48
C ILE A 44 -1.25 -3.72 6.75
N LEU A 45 -1.02 -2.43 6.85
CA LEU A 45 0.31 -1.85 7.08
C LEU A 45 0.25 -0.88 8.26
N PHE A 46 1.38 -0.64 8.92
CA PHE A 46 1.48 0.49 9.85
C PHE A 46 1.21 1.81 9.11
N LYS A 47 0.49 2.70 9.78
CA LYS A 47 0.22 4.04 9.29
C LYS A 47 1.53 4.76 9.00
N ASN A 48 1.58 5.46 7.88
CA ASN A 48 2.76 6.15 7.33
C ASN A 48 3.88 5.24 6.80
N ILE A 49 3.69 3.91 6.77
CA ILE A 49 4.58 3.01 6.05
C ILE A 49 3.95 2.72 4.69
N THR A 50 4.62 3.20 3.65
CA THR A 50 4.09 3.16 2.28
C THR A 50 5.14 2.71 1.26
N LYS A 51 4.72 2.34 0.05
CA LYS A 51 5.67 1.99 -1.04
C LYS A 51 6.60 3.16 -1.36
N ALA A 52 6.08 4.40 -1.38
CA ALA A 52 6.90 5.58 -1.60
C ALA A 52 7.99 5.75 -0.53
N SER A 53 7.65 5.55 0.76
CA SER A 53 8.63 5.62 1.85
C SER A 53 9.72 4.55 1.72
N ALA A 54 9.38 3.35 1.25
CA ALA A 54 10.34 2.27 1.02
C ALA A 54 11.27 2.59 -0.16
N ILE A 55 10.74 3.12 -1.27
CA ILE A 55 11.54 3.54 -2.42
C ILE A 55 12.49 4.67 -2.03
N SER A 56 12.03 5.65 -1.26
CA SER A 56 12.90 6.73 -0.75
C SER A 56 14.03 6.19 0.12
N TRP A 57 13.74 5.21 0.98
CA TRP A 57 14.76 4.53 1.75
C TRP A 57 15.77 3.80 0.85
N MET A 58 15.31 3.06 -0.18
CA MET A 58 16.20 2.38 -1.12
C MET A 58 17.07 3.34 -1.93
N ALA A 59 16.51 4.44 -2.42
CA ALA A 59 17.25 5.46 -3.16
C ALA A 59 18.42 6.00 -2.34
N ASN A 60 18.20 6.29 -1.06
CA ASN A 60 19.23 6.82 -0.16
C ASN A 60 20.26 5.78 0.28
N ASN A 61 19.83 4.55 0.59
CA ASN A 61 20.66 3.57 1.30
C ASN A 61 21.26 2.49 0.41
N ILE A 62 20.64 2.19 -0.73
CA ILE A 62 21.10 1.13 -1.65
C ILE A 62 21.74 1.75 -2.89
N TYR A 63 21.05 2.72 -3.50
CA TYR A 63 21.45 3.26 -4.80
C TYR A 63 22.20 4.60 -4.73
N SER A 64 22.16 5.25 -3.56
CA SER A 64 22.76 6.57 -3.33
C SER A 64 22.40 7.61 -4.41
N CYS A 65 21.15 7.61 -4.85
CA CYS A 65 20.63 8.51 -5.88
C CYS A 65 19.56 9.45 -5.32
N SER A 66 19.30 10.57 -6.03
CA SER A 66 18.22 11.46 -5.66
C SER A 66 16.87 10.80 -5.95
N ILE A 67 15.86 11.11 -5.13
CA ILE A 67 14.47 10.68 -5.42
C ILE A 67 13.96 11.25 -6.75
N ASN A 68 14.52 12.39 -7.18
CA ASN A 68 14.18 13.02 -8.47
C ASN A 68 14.71 12.23 -9.67
N ASP A 69 15.69 11.34 -9.45
CA ASP A 69 16.24 10.44 -10.47
C ASP A 69 15.45 9.11 -10.54
N VAL A 70 14.43 8.95 -9.68
CA VAL A 70 13.64 7.73 -9.59
C VAL A 70 12.30 7.91 -10.30
N MET A 71 12.01 6.97 -11.21
CA MET A 71 10.71 6.84 -11.84
C MET A 71 9.95 5.66 -11.23
N ALA A 72 8.68 5.88 -10.88
CA ALA A 72 7.80 4.83 -10.37
C ALA A 72 6.79 4.39 -11.44
N ILE A 73 6.48 3.09 -11.50
CA ILE A 73 5.43 2.53 -12.34
C ILE A 73 4.38 1.93 -11.42
N ARG A 74 3.11 2.27 -11.63
CA ARG A 74 2.00 1.86 -10.77
C ARG A 74 1.09 0.86 -11.44
N ASP A 75 0.46 0.00 -10.64
CA ASP A 75 -0.49 -1.01 -11.08
C ASP A 75 -1.81 -1.01 -10.28
N GLY A 76 -1.89 -0.31 -9.13
CA GLY A 76 -3.10 -0.34 -8.30
C GLY A 76 -3.27 0.82 -7.32
N ASN A 77 -4.33 0.74 -6.50
CA ASN A 77 -4.72 1.81 -5.56
C ASN A 77 -3.72 2.01 -4.41
N ASN A 78 -2.93 0.99 -4.06
CA ASN A 78 -1.89 1.09 -3.02
C ASN A 78 -0.61 1.79 -3.51
N ASP A 79 -0.63 2.36 -4.72
CA ASP A 79 0.44 3.15 -5.32
C ASP A 79 0.16 4.66 -5.33
N LEU A 80 -1.02 5.10 -4.88
CA LEU A 80 -1.43 6.50 -4.98
C LEU A 80 -0.50 7.44 -4.21
N ASP A 81 0.10 6.97 -3.13
CA ASP A 81 1.11 7.70 -2.36
C ASP A 81 2.36 8.02 -3.19
N MET A 82 2.69 7.22 -4.21
CA MET A 82 3.82 7.48 -5.09
C MET A 82 3.62 8.73 -5.96
N LEU A 83 2.38 9.15 -6.23
CA LEU A 83 2.10 10.34 -7.05
C LEU A 83 2.60 11.64 -6.43
N SER A 84 2.62 11.74 -5.10
CA SER A 84 3.10 12.95 -4.41
C SER A 84 4.62 12.94 -4.18
N TRP A 85 5.29 11.81 -4.43
CA TRP A 85 6.72 11.63 -4.15
C TRP A 85 7.58 11.61 -5.41
N PHE A 86 7.07 11.11 -6.53
CA PHE A 86 7.85 10.91 -7.76
C PHE A 86 7.37 11.80 -8.90
N PHE A 87 8.32 12.41 -9.59
CA PHE A 87 8.07 13.35 -10.68
C PHE A 87 7.39 12.69 -11.90
N ILE A 88 7.66 11.40 -12.11
CA ILE A 88 7.05 10.61 -13.18
C ILE A 88 6.48 9.32 -12.58
N CYS A 89 5.16 9.19 -12.70
CA CYS A 89 4.42 8.00 -12.32
C CYS A 89 3.46 7.63 -13.47
N TYR A 90 3.64 6.45 -14.09
CA TYR A 90 2.84 5.99 -15.22
C TYR A 90 2.12 4.68 -14.89
N GLY A 91 0.84 4.58 -15.24
CA GLY A 91 0.05 3.34 -15.12
C GLY A 91 -1.42 3.56 -15.45
N LYS A 92 -1.97 2.71 -16.33
CA LYS A 92 -3.41 2.64 -16.63
C LYS A 92 -4.14 2.09 -15.41
N CYS A 93 -5.04 2.88 -14.83
CA CYS A 93 -6.06 2.36 -13.91
C CYS A 93 -7.18 1.67 -14.72
#